data_AF-A0A7C4TXZ9-F1
#
_entry.id   AF-A0A7C4TXZ9-F1
#
_cell.length_a   1.000
_cell.length_b   1.000
_cell.length_c   1.000
_cell.angle_alpha   90.00
_cell.angle_beta   90.00
_cell.angle_gamma   90.00
#
_symmetry.space_group_name_H-M   'P 1'
#
loop_
_entity.id
_entity.type
_entity.pdbx_description
1 polymer ?
#
loop_
_entity_poly.entity_id
_entity_poly.type
_entity_poly.pdbx_seq_one_letter_code
_entity_poly.pdbx_strand_id
1 'polypeptide(L)' 'MMKLLKDCFTTADGESFDIGRVLWAQGVVVFLGLAIYSVVGQGHPFDMQAFGIGLGATLAAGGAALGFKAKTEPGGGA' A
#
# COMPACT_ATOMS: atom_id res chain seq x y z
N MET A 1 -8.47 -19.90 -7.28
CA MET A 1 -8.92 -18.58 -6.79
C MET A 1 -8.08 -18.09 -5.62
N MET A 2 -8.07 -18.80 -4.48
CA MET A 2 -7.28 -18.39 -3.29
C MET A 2 -5.77 -18.29 -3.53
N LYS A 3 -5.20 -19.18 -4.35
CA LYS A 3 -3.76 -19.13 -4.68
C LYS A 3 -3.39 -17.85 -5.45
N LEU A 4 -4.18 -17.49 -6.47
CA LEU A 4 -3.97 -16.26 -7.24
C LEU A 4 -4.07 -14.99 -6.38
N LEU A 5 -5.03 -14.93 -5.45
CA LEU A 5 -5.14 -13.81 -4.52
C LEU A 5 -3.95 -13.74 -3.57
N LYS A 6 -3.48 -14.89 -3.04
CA LYS A 6 -2.29 -14.94 -2.19
C LYS A 6 -1.05 -14.49 -2.96
N ASP A 7 -0.86 -14.96 -4.19
CA ASP A 7 0.29 -14.63 -5.05
C ASP A 7 0.35 -13.14 -5.43
N CYS A 8 -0.77 -12.43 -5.42
CA CYS A 8 -0.80 -10.97 -5.58
C CYS A 8 -0.20 -10.20 -4.39
N PHE A 9 -0.14 -10.82 -3.21
CA PHE A 9 0.33 -10.19 -1.96
C PHE A 9 1.63 -10.78 -1.43
N THR A 10 2.09 -11.90 -1.98
CA THR A 10 3.34 -12.55 -1.56
C THR A 10 4.51 -12.23 -2.49
N THR A 11 5.73 -12.48 -2.01
CA THR A 11 6.96 -12.40 -2.79
C THR A 11 7.09 -13.63 -3.71
N ALA A 12 8.22 -13.76 -4.41
CA ALA A 12 8.43 -14.85 -5.38
C ALA A 12 8.35 -16.27 -4.77
N ASP A 13 8.45 -16.40 -3.45
CA ASP A 13 8.32 -17.67 -2.73
C ASP A 13 6.85 -18.12 -2.54
N GLY A 14 5.88 -17.24 -2.78
CA GLY A 14 4.45 -17.55 -2.61
C GLY A 14 3.99 -17.65 -1.15
N GLU A 15 4.86 -17.35 -0.18
CA GLU A 15 4.61 -17.49 1.26
C GLU A 15 4.84 -16.19 2.03
N SER A 16 5.95 -15.50 1.78
CA SER A 16 6.28 -14.25 2.46
C SER A 16 5.45 -13.12 1.91
N PHE A 17 4.81 -12.33 2.77
CA PHE A 17 4.06 -11.16 2.31
C PHE A 17 5.00 -10.05 1.82
N ASP A 18 4.70 -9.52 0.63
CA ASP A 18 5.29 -8.30 0.12
C ASP A 18 4.54 -7.12 0.74
N ILE A 19 5.16 -6.49 1.74
CA ILE A 19 4.59 -5.38 2.48
C ILE A 19 4.23 -4.22 1.52
N GLY A 20 4.99 -3.99 0.45
CA GLY A 20 4.69 -2.97 -0.54
C GLY A 20 3.37 -3.25 -1.26
N ARG A 21 3.18 -4.49 -1.75
CA ARG A 21 1.93 -4.90 -2.42
C ARG A 21 0.73 -4.84 -1.50
N VAL A 22 0.89 -5.26 -0.24
CA VAL A 22 -0.17 -5.20 0.77
C VAL A 22 -0.58 -3.75 1.05
N LEU A 23 0.39 -2.86 1.29
CA LEU A 23 0.12 -1.45 1.55
C LEU A 23 -0.54 -0.75 0.36
N TRP A 24 -0.15 -1.09 -0.87
CA TRP A 24 -0.78 -0.58 -2.08
C TRP A 24 -2.25 -0.97 -2.17
N ALA A 25 -2.56 -2.25 -1.97
CA ALA A 25 -3.94 -2.71 -2.02
C ALA A 25 -4.79 -2.14 -0.88
N GLN A 26 -4.24 -2.03 0.33
CA GLN A 26 -4.90 -1.33 1.42
C GLN A 26 -5.21 0.12 1.05
N GLY A 27 -4.25 0.82 0.42
CA GLY A 27 -4.44 2.18 -0.10
C GLY A 27 -5.57 2.28 -1.11
N VAL A 28 -5.71 1.32 -2.02
CA VAL A 28 -6.81 1.25 -3.00
C VAL A 28 -8.16 1.03 -2.30
N VAL A 29 -8.23 0.15 -1.30
CA VAL A 29 -9.47 -0.07 -0.53
C VAL A 29 -9.91 1.21 0.19
N VAL A 30 -8.97 1.92 0.82
CA VAL A 30 -9.26 3.21 1.48
C VAL A 30 -9.67 4.27 0.46
N PHE A 31 -9.00 4.34 -0.69
CA PHE A 31 -9.38 5.24 -1.78
C PHE A 31 -10.83 5.03 -2.21
N LEU A 32 -11.23 3.79 -2.48
CA LEU A 32 -12.58 3.47 -2.90
C LEU A 32 -13.62 3.82 -1.82
N GLY A 33 -13.32 3.50 -0.55
CA GLY A 33 -14.19 3.84 0.57
C GLY A 33 -14.40 5.36 0.72
N LEU A 34 -13.32 6.14 0.64
CA LEU A 34 -13.39 7.60 0.74
C LEU A 34 -14.03 8.24 -0.50
N ALA A 35 -13.77 7.72 -1.70
CA ALA A 35 -14.40 8.19 -2.93
C ALA A 35 -15.91 7.98 -2.89
N ILE A 36 -16.37 6.79 -2.49
CA ILE A 36 -17.80 6.49 -2.32
C ILE A 36 -18.40 7.38 -1.24
N TYR A 37 -17.74 7.50 -0.08
CA TYR A 37 -18.22 8.36 1.01
C TYR A 37 -18.35 9.83 0.60
N SER A 38 -17.37 10.38 -0.11
CA SER A 38 -17.41 11.76 -0.60
C SER A 38 -18.51 11.97 -1.62
N VAL A 39 -18.57 11.13 -2.66
CA VAL A 39 -19.50 11.32 -3.79
C VAL A 39 -20.93 10.98 -3.41
N VAL A 40 -21.17 9.85 -2.74
CA VAL A 40 -22.51 9.36 -2.41
C VAL A 40 -22.98 9.85 -1.04
N GLY A 41 -22.09 9.85 -0.05
CA GLY A 41 -22.45 10.22 1.33
C GLY A 41 -22.49 11.73 1.57
N GLN A 42 -21.60 12.50 0.94
CA GLN A 42 -21.47 13.95 1.15
C GLN A 42 -21.88 14.78 -0.07
N GLY A 43 -22.04 14.17 -1.25
CA GLY A 43 -22.35 14.89 -2.49
C GLY A 43 -21.19 15.77 -3.01
N HIS A 44 -19.97 15.54 -2.51
CA HIS A 44 -18.79 16.32 -2.88
C HIS A 44 -17.87 15.53 -3.83
N PRO A 45 -17.26 16.20 -4.82
CA PRO A 45 -16.25 15.56 -5.65
C PRO A 45 -15.07 15.11 -4.78
N PHE A 46 -14.59 13.90 -5.01
CA PHE A 46 -13.41 13.38 -4.34
C PHE A 46 -12.14 13.81 -5.10
N ASP A 47 -11.22 14.49 -4.43
CA ASP A 47 -9.94 14.86 -5.01
C ASP A 47 -8.99 13.65 -5.04
N MET A 48 -9.01 12.97 -6.19
CA MET A 48 -8.18 11.80 -6.44
C MET A 48 -6.69 12.12 -6.46
N GLN A 49 -6.31 13.33 -6.89
CA GLN A 49 -4.91 13.72 -7.00
C GLN A 49 -4.31 13.99 -5.61
N ALA A 50 -5.02 14.73 -4.76
CA ALA A 50 -4.56 15.00 -3.40
C ALA A 50 -4.36 13.70 -2.61
N PHE A 51 -5.32 12.75 -2.69
CA PHE A 51 -5.16 11.44 -2.07
C PHE A 51 -3.98 10.67 -2.65
N GLY A 52 -3.89 10.57 -3.98
CA GLY A 52 -2.83 9.81 -4.66
C GLY A 52 -1.43 10.33 -4.32
N ILE A 53 -1.26 11.65 -4.29
CA ILE A 53 -0.02 12.30 -3.89
C ILE A 53 0.29 12.01 -2.42
N GLY A 54 -0.68 12.17 -1.52
CA GLY A 54 -0.49 11.93 -0.08
C GLY A 54 -0.12 10.47 0.23
N LEU A 55 -0.86 9.52 -0.35
CA LEU A 55 -0.59 8.09 -0.20
C LEU A 55 0.77 7.73 -0.82
N GLY A 56 1.03 8.17 -2.05
CA GLY A 56 2.29 7.92 -2.74
C GLY A 56 3.49 8.45 -1.98
N ALA A 57 3.42 9.69 -1.48
CA ALA A 57 4.47 10.30 -0.66
C ALA A 57 4.70 9.51 0.64
N THR A 58 3.64 9.07 1.30
CA THR A 58 3.73 8.27 2.54
C THR A 58 4.42 6.94 2.29
N LEU A 59 4.02 6.20 1.25
CA LEU A 59 4.60 4.91 0.92
C LEU A 59 6.05 5.04 0.43
N ALA A 60 6.36 6.06 -0.37
CA ALA A 60 7.72 6.34 -0.81
C ALA A 60 8.64 6.67 0.38
N ALA A 61 8.20 7.55 1.28
CA ALA A 61 8.96 7.94 2.47
C ALA A 61 9.16 6.74 3.42
N GLY A 62 8.11 5.96 3.66
CA GLY A 62 8.17 4.75 4.48
C GLY A 62 9.12 3.71 3.90
N GLY A 63 9.02 3.43 2.59
CA GLY A 63 9.90 2.51 1.88
C GLY A 63 11.37 2.97 1.91
N ALA A 64 11.63 4.26 1.72
CA ALA A 64 12.97 4.83 1.83
C ALA A 64 13.53 4.67 3.26
N ALA A 65 12.73 4.95 4.29
CA ALA A 65 13.14 4.80 5.68
C ALA A 65 13.47 3.34 6.03
N LEU A 66 12.69 2.37 5.55
CA LEU A 66 12.99 0.95 5.69
C LEU A 66 14.29 0.57 4.97
N GLY A 67 14.49 1.07 3.74
CA GLY A 67 15.73 0.87 2.99
C GLY A 67 16.98 1.40 3.72
N PHE A 68 16.88 2.55 4.38
CA PHE A 68 17.98 3.10 5.18
C PHE A 68 18.27 2.27 6.44
N LYS A 69 17.25 1.63 7.01
CA LYS A 69 17.38 0.80 8.21
C LYS A 69 17.72 -0.67 7.92
N ALA A 70 17.57 -1.12 6.68
CA ALA A 70 17.79 -2.51 6.29
C ALA A 70 19.16 -3.08 6.72
N LYS A 71 20.20 -2.25 6.78
CA LYS A 71 21.56 -2.64 7.20
C LYS A 71 21.81 -2.60 8.71
N THR A 72 20.88 -2.02 9.48
CA THR A 72 21.01 -1.81 10.93
C THR A 72 20.02 -2.64 11.75
N GLU A 73 19.06 -3.29 11.10
CA GLU A 73 18.10 -4.17 11.76
C GLU A 73 18.68 -5.60 11.95
N PRO A 74 18.46 -6.24 13.11
CA PRO A 74 18.91 -7.62 13.34
C PRO A 74 18.17 -8.58 12.39
N GLY A 75 18.91 -9.25 11.50
CA GLY A 75 18.37 -10.20 10.53
C GLY A 75 18.37 -9.72 9.07
N GLY A 76 18.72 -8.46 8.79
CA GLY A 76 18.87 -7.92 7.44
C GLY A 76 20.22 -8.26 6.81
N GLY A 77 20.45 -9.55 6.55
CA GLY A 77 21.62 -10.04 5.82
C GLY A 77 21.47 -9.82 4.31
N ALA A 78 22.53 -9.31 3.69
CA ALA A 78 22.72 -9.21 2.25
C ALA A 78 22.61 -10.57 1.53
#